data_AF-A0A4Y2C467-F1
#
_entry.id   AF-A0A4Y2C467-F1
#
_cell.length_a   1.000
_cell.length_b   1.000
_cell.length_c   1.000
_cell.angle_alpha   90.00
_cell.angle_beta   90.00
_cell.angle_gamma   90.00
#
_symmetry.space_group_name_H-M   'P 1'
#
loop_
_entity.id
_entity.type
_entity.pdbx_description
1 polymer ?
#
loop_
_entity_poly.entity_id
_entity_poly.type
_entity_poly.pdbx_seq_one_letter_code
_entity_poly.pdbx_strand_id
1 'polypeptide(L)'
;MVQYPHLNVVIDNVTASILRAADETIPKSSTKFPELRKPWWNRQCTETRNNQQIAWNKFRRHPTVANLIAFQRAKSIARRTRRQAQRESWINIISNINSSISVTDMWNLVKKACGIYPDYPLSYLRKDGQEIHDSKEMADVLAEAFASVCEAQNYAEPFLSTPQGHIFFRCDGLHDPEIP
;
A
#
# COMPACT_ATOMS: atom_id res chain seq x y z
N MET A 1 -14.30 53.54 -12.94
CA MET A 1 -13.18 52.65 -13.30
C MET A 1 -13.30 51.41 -12.43
N VAL A 2 -13.54 50.23 -13.01
CA VAL A 2 -13.67 48.97 -12.24
C VAL A 2 -12.26 48.53 -11.86
N GLN A 3 -11.98 48.53 -10.56
CA GLN A 3 -10.70 48.12 -10.02
C GLN A 3 -10.70 46.59 -9.92
N TYR A 4 -9.99 45.93 -10.83
CA TYR A 4 -9.91 44.47 -10.81
C TYR A 4 -9.06 44.02 -9.63
N PRO A 5 -9.50 43.00 -8.88
CA PRO A 5 -8.71 42.45 -7.78
C PRO A 5 -7.37 41.96 -8.32
N HIS A 6 -6.31 42.23 -7.55
CA HIS A 6 -4.94 41.85 -7.89
C HIS A 6 -4.88 40.35 -8.20
N LEU A 7 -4.19 39.96 -9.27
CA LEU A 7 -4.20 38.58 -9.81
C LEU A 7 -3.95 37.50 -8.73
N ASN A 8 -3.05 37.78 -7.79
CA ASN A 8 -2.75 36.89 -6.68
C ASN A 8 -3.98 36.60 -5.79
N VAL A 9 -4.83 37.59 -5.55
CA VAL A 9 -6.06 37.41 -4.75
C VAL A 9 -7.04 36.47 -5.45
N VAL A 10 -7.12 36.54 -6.77
CA VAL A 10 -7.97 35.63 -7.56
C VAL A 10 -7.41 34.20 -7.52
N ILE A 11 -6.09 34.05 -7.68
CA ILE A 11 -5.42 32.75 -7.59
C ILE A 11 -5.62 32.14 -6.19
N ASP A 12 -5.44 32.92 -5.13
CA ASP A 12 -5.59 32.45 -3.75
C ASP A 12 -7.03 31.99 -3.48
N ASN A 13 -8.03 32.74 -3.95
CA ASN A 13 -9.44 32.38 -3.80
C ASN A 13 -9.81 31.07 -4.53
N VAL A 14 -9.30 30.88 -5.75
CA VAL A 14 -9.51 29.65 -6.51
C VAL A 14 -8.83 28.47 -5.81
N THR A 15 -7.59 28.66 -5.38
CA THR A 15 -6.82 27.61 -4.70
C THR A 15 -7.47 27.21 -3.38
N ALA A 16 -7.93 28.19 -2.59
CA ALA A 16 -8.66 27.96 -1.34
C ALA A 16 -9.98 27.22 -1.58
N SER A 17 -10.71 27.55 -2.65
CA SER A 17 -11.97 26.88 -2.99
C SER A 17 -11.75 25.41 -3.37
N ILE A 18 -10.71 25.13 -4.16
CA ILE A 18 -10.34 23.76 -4.53
C ILE A 18 -9.91 22.96 -3.31
N LEU A 19 -9.05 23.52 -2.47
CA LEU A 19 -8.60 22.85 -1.24
C LEU A 19 -9.75 22.58 -0.27
N ARG A 20 -10.69 23.53 -0.13
CA ARG A 20 -11.87 23.36 0.71
C ARG A 20 -12.78 22.25 0.19
N ALA A 21 -13.09 22.25 -1.11
CA ALA A 21 -13.87 21.19 -1.72
C ALA A 21 -13.18 19.81 -1.57
N ALA A 22 -11.85 19.76 -1.73
CA ALA A 22 -11.08 18.55 -1.52
C ALA A 22 -11.12 18.08 -0.05
N ASP A 23 -10.98 18.99 0.91
CA ASP A 23 -11.03 18.67 2.34
C ASP A 23 -12.43 18.21 2.81
N GLU A 24 -13.49 18.73 2.20
CA GLU A 24 -14.89 18.33 2.47
C GLU A 24 -15.23 16.96 1.85
N THR A 25 -14.64 16.61 0.71
CA THR A 25 -15.02 15.41 -0.07
C THR A 25 -14.05 14.24 0.07
N ILE A 26 -12.78 14.49 0.39
CA ILE A 26 -11.73 13.47 0.47
C ILE A 26 -11.38 13.23 1.95
N PRO A 27 -11.86 12.14 2.57
CA PRO A 27 -11.49 11.82 3.94
C PRO A 27 -9.97 11.59 4.05
N LYS A 28 -9.31 12.36 4.93
CA LYS A 28 -7.88 12.26 5.18
C LYS A 28 -7.59 10.97 5.96
N SER A 29 -6.97 9.99 5.31
CA SER A 29 -6.54 8.76 5.98
C SER A 29 -5.22 8.98 6.73
N SER A 30 -5.15 8.52 7.98
CA SER A 30 -3.90 8.40 8.71
C SER A 30 -3.06 7.32 8.01
N THR A 31 -1.95 7.69 7.38
CA THR A 31 -1.06 6.78 6.62
C THR A 31 -0.24 5.84 7.52
N LYS A 32 -0.64 5.60 8.77
CA LYS A 32 0.05 4.68 9.67
C LYS A 32 -0.55 3.29 9.56
N PHE A 33 -0.33 2.65 8.42
CA PHE A 33 -0.46 1.20 8.37
C PHE A 33 0.49 0.60 9.41
N PRO A 34 0.05 -0.39 10.21
CA PRO A 34 0.97 -1.17 11.03
C PRO A 34 2.10 -1.62 10.11
N GLU A 35 3.30 -1.26 10.50
CA GLU A 35 4.50 -1.55 9.73
C GLU A 35 4.73 -3.06 9.80
N LEU A 36 3.95 -3.86 9.06
CA LEU A 36 4.21 -5.27 8.79
C LEU A 36 5.40 -5.34 7.81
N ARG A 37 6.50 -4.72 8.22
CA ARG A 37 7.75 -4.80 7.51
C ARG A 37 8.39 -6.10 7.94
N LYS A 38 8.76 -6.87 6.93
CA LYS A 38 9.55 -8.09 7.04
C LYS A 38 10.62 -7.86 8.14
N PRO A 39 10.76 -8.71 9.18
CA PRO A 39 11.57 -8.36 10.36
C PRO A 39 13.05 -8.15 10.02
N TRP A 40 13.48 -8.74 8.91
CA TRP A 40 14.81 -8.61 8.33
C TRP A 40 15.02 -7.34 7.49
N TRP A 41 13.99 -6.52 7.26
CA TRP A 41 14.12 -5.33 6.43
C TRP A 41 14.84 -4.22 7.20
N ASN A 42 16.04 -3.87 6.74
CA ASN A 42 16.87 -2.83 7.35
C ASN A 42 17.04 -1.62 6.41
N ARG A 43 17.66 -0.55 6.93
CA ARG A 43 17.95 0.66 6.15
C ARG A 43 18.79 0.38 4.89
N GLN A 44 19.75 -0.55 4.97
CA GLN A 44 20.56 -0.94 3.82
C GLN A 44 19.72 -1.62 2.71
N CYS A 45 18.71 -2.40 3.07
CA CYS A 45 17.76 -2.97 2.11
C CYS A 45 16.98 -1.86 1.39
N THR A 46 16.57 -0.82 2.11
CA THR A 46 15.90 0.35 1.52
C THR A 46 16.82 1.09 0.55
N GLU A 47 18.05 1.41 0.98
CA GLU A 47 19.03 2.13 0.15
C GLU A 47 19.37 1.36 -1.13
N THR A 48 19.65 0.05 -1.01
CA THR A 48 19.96 -0.79 -2.17
C THR A 48 18.78 -1.01 -3.11
N ARG A 49 17.54 -1.10 -2.58
CA ARG A 49 16.31 -1.10 -3.40
C ARG A 49 16.15 0.21 -4.17
N ASN A 50 16.36 1.35 -3.52
CA ASN A 50 16.27 2.66 -4.16
C ASN A 50 17.31 2.80 -5.28
N ASN A 51 18.56 2.39 -5.02
CA ASN A 51 19.62 2.38 -6.02
C ASN A 51 19.30 1.45 -7.21
N GLN A 52 18.74 0.26 -6.94
CA GLN A 52 18.25 -0.64 -7.97
C GLN A 52 17.17 0.04 -8.83
N GLN A 53 16.21 0.73 -8.20
CA GLN A 53 15.13 1.43 -8.89
C GLN A 53 15.63 2.61 -9.73
N ILE A 54 16.59 3.39 -9.22
CA ILE A 54 17.21 4.49 -9.95
C ILE A 54 17.93 3.95 -11.21
N ALA A 55 18.72 2.88 -11.05
CA ALA A 55 19.42 2.26 -12.17
C ALA A 55 18.45 1.66 -13.20
N TRP A 56 17.36 1.03 -12.73
CA TRP A 56 16.28 0.54 -13.60
C TRP A 56 15.62 1.67 -14.38
N ASN A 57 15.25 2.76 -13.70
CA ASN A 57 14.62 3.92 -14.34
C ASN A 57 15.54 4.54 -15.40
N LYS A 58 16.86 4.61 -15.13
CA LYS A 58 17.86 5.09 -16.09
C LYS A 58 17.96 4.19 -17.32
N PHE A 59 18.04 2.87 -17.12
CA PHE A 59 18.06 1.90 -18.21
C PHE A 59 16.76 1.90 -19.02
N ARG A 60 15.60 1.96 -18.35
CA ARG A 60 14.28 2.01 -19.00
C ARG A 60 14.11 3.24 -19.90
N ARG A 61 14.61 4.40 -19.49
CA ARG A 61 14.59 5.64 -20.30
C ARG A 61 15.64 5.63 -21.41
N HIS A 62 16.81 5.05 -21.13
CA HIS A 62 17.95 5.05 -22.03
C HIS A 62 18.58 3.64 -22.08
N PRO A 63 18.11 2.76 -22.99
CA PRO A 63 18.51 1.36 -23.04
C PRO A 63 19.89 1.20 -23.71
N THR A 64 20.94 1.58 -22.98
CA THR A 64 22.35 1.40 -23.40
C THR A 64 23.00 0.24 -22.65
N VAL A 65 24.05 -0.36 -23.23
CA VAL A 65 24.81 -1.46 -22.61
C VAL A 65 25.41 -1.03 -21.26
N ALA A 66 25.95 0.19 -21.18
CA ALA A 66 26.48 0.73 -19.93
C ALA A 66 25.41 0.83 -18.83
N ASN A 67 24.19 1.27 -19.17
CA ASN A 67 23.08 1.36 -18.23
C ASN A 67 22.56 -0.03 -17.81
N LEU A 68 22.55 -1.00 -18.74
CA LEU A 68 22.22 -2.39 -18.42
C LEU A 68 23.20 -2.99 -17.39
N ILE A 69 24.51 -2.80 -17.61
CA ILE A 69 25.55 -3.27 -16.67
C ILE A 69 25.37 -2.61 -15.30
N ALA A 70 25.12 -1.29 -15.26
CA ALA A 70 24.87 -0.58 -14.01
C ALA A 70 23.64 -1.12 -13.26
N PHE A 71 22.54 -1.37 -13.98
CA PHE A 71 21.34 -1.98 -13.41
C PHE A 71 21.59 -3.39 -12.90
N GLN A 72 22.27 -4.25 -13.66
CA GLN A 72 22.60 -5.61 -13.23
C GLN A 72 23.47 -5.63 -11.97
N ARG A 73 24.45 -4.71 -11.87
CA ARG A 73 25.26 -4.52 -10.65
C ARG A 73 24.39 -4.10 -9.47
N ALA A 74 23.52 -3.10 -9.65
CA ALA A 74 22.63 -2.66 -8.57
C ALA A 74 21.66 -3.78 -8.14
N LYS A 75 21.14 -4.56 -9.10
CA LYS A 75 20.28 -5.72 -8.86
C LYS A 75 21.01 -6.82 -8.06
N SER A 76 22.28 -7.11 -8.39
CA SER A 76 23.05 -8.13 -7.67
C SER A 76 23.38 -7.69 -6.24
N ILE A 77 23.75 -6.42 -6.05
CA ILE A 77 23.97 -5.81 -4.72
C ILE A 77 22.70 -5.89 -3.88
N ALA A 78 21.57 -5.42 -4.40
CA ALA A 78 20.30 -5.47 -3.68
C ALA A 78 19.89 -6.91 -3.30
N ARG A 79 20.10 -7.88 -4.21
CA ARG A 79 19.86 -9.30 -3.93
C ARG A 79 20.75 -9.83 -2.81
N ARG A 80 22.04 -9.49 -2.82
CA ARG A 80 23.00 -9.88 -1.77
C ARG A 80 22.61 -9.29 -0.42
N THR A 81 22.35 -7.99 -0.36
CA THR A 81 21.97 -7.29 0.87
C THR A 81 20.69 -7.87 1.47
N ARG A 82 19.66 -8.16 0.66
CA ARG A 82 18.43 -8.80 1.15
C ARG A 82 18.69 -10.16 1.78
N ARG A 83 19.50 -11.01 1.14
CA ARG A 83 19.84 -12.34 1.67
C ARG A 83 20.65 -12.26 2.96
N GLN A 84 21.58 -11.32 3.03
CA GLN A 84 22.38 -11.09 4.22
C GLN A 84 21.49 -10.65 5.38
N ALA A 85 20.60 -9.67 5.15
CA ALA A 85 19.68 -9.19 6.18
C ALA A 85 18.70 -10.29 6.66
N GLN A 86 18.19 -11.13 5.73
CA GLN A 86 17.37 -12.30 6.08
C GLN A 86 18.14 -13.28 6.98
N ARG A 87 19.39 -13.61 6.63
CA ARG A 87 20.22 -14.51 7.41
C ARG A 87 20.53 -13.95 8.79
N GLU A 88 20.94 -12.69 8.88
CA GLU A 88 21.27 -12.02 10.14
C GLU A 88 20.05 -11.94 11.06
N SER A 89 18.89 -11.60 10.51
CA SER A 89 17.64 -11.60 11.25
C SER A 89 17.27 -13.01 11.74
N TRP A 90 17.45 -14.04 10.92
CA TRP A 90 17.17 -15.42 11.31
C TRP A 90 18.07 -15.89 12.45
N ILE A 91 19.38 -15.61 12.35
CA ILE A 91 20.35 -15.90 13.41
C ILE A 91 19.93 -15.19 14.71
N ASN A 92 19.57 -13.90 14.63
CA ASN A 92 19.14 -13.13 15.79
C ASN A 92 17.87 -13.72 16.42
N ILE A 93 16.88 -14.11 15.61
CA ILE A 93 15.64 -14.73 16.12
C ILE A 93 15.96 -16.04 16.83
N ILE A 94 16.77 -16.92 16.24
CA ILE A 94 17.17 -18.18 16.88
C ILE A 94 17.95 -17.92 18.17
N SER A 95 18.88 -16.96 18.18
CA SER A 95 19.67 -16.66 19.39
C SER A 95 18.81 -16.13 20.55
N ASN A 96 17.63 -15.56 20.26
CA ASN A 96 16.70 -15.08 21.27
C ASN A 96 15.78 -16.20 21.82
N ILE A 97 15.76 -17.38 21.21
CA ILE A 97 15.01 -18.54 21.71
C ILE A 97 15.82 -19.19 22.84
N ASN A 98 15.35 -19.03 24.08
CA ASN A 98 15.97 -19.60 25.27
C ASN A 98 14.93 -20.36 26.11
N SER A 99 15.34 -20.93 27.26
CA SER A 99 14.44 -21.72 28.11
C SER A 99 13.35 -20.91 28.82
N SER A 100 13.38 -19.57 28.80
CA SER A 100 12.36 -18.73 29.42
C SER A 100 11.24 -18.30 28.48
N ILE A 101 11.35 -18.57 27.18
CA ILE A 101 10.30 -18.25 26.22
C ILE A 101 9.16 -19.28 26.26
N SER A 102 7.92 -18.81 26.19
CA SER A 102 6.77 -19.71 26.06
C SER A 102 6.76 -20.38 24.68
N VAL A 103 6.19 -21.59 24.59
CA VAL A 103 6.03 -22.29 23.30
C VAL A 103 5.23 -21.46 22.30
N THR A 104 4.21 -20.73 22.79
CA THR A 104 3.39 -19.83 21.97
C THR A 104 4.21 -18.67 21.41
N ASP A 105 5.03 -18.02 22.23
CA ASP A 105 5.85 -16.89 21.79
C ASP A 105 6.97 -17.35 20.86
N MET A 106 7.58 -18.50 21.13
CA MET A 106 8.53 -19.14 20.22
C MET A 106 7.90 -19.38 18.84
N TRP A 107 6.71 -19.97 18.81
CA TRP A 107 6.01 -20.23 17.55
C TRP A 107 5.61 -18.95 16.83
N ASN A 108 5.21 -17.91 17.56
CA ASN A 108 4.93 -16.59 17.00
C ASN A 108 6.18 -15.92 16.41
N LEU A 109 7.34 -16.07 17.04
CA LEU A 109 8.62 -15.57 16.50
C LEU A 109 9.01 -16.29 15.21
N VAL A 110 8.87 -17.63 15.17
CA VAL A 110 9.14 -18.42 13.96
C VAL A 110 8.20 -18.01 12.83
N LYS A 111 6.89 -17.88 13.09
CA LYS A 111 5.92 -17.41 12.10
C LYS A 111 6.29 -16.02 11.56
N LYS A 112 6.60 -15.05 12.44
CA LYS A 112 7.05 -13.71 12.05
C LYS A 112 8.31 -13.76 11.17
N ALA A 113 9.27 -14.61 11.50
CA ALA A 113 10.49 -14.80 10.73
C ALA A 113 10.23 -15.34 9.32
N CYS A 114 9.29 -16.29 9.20
CA CYS A 114 8.82 -16.84 7.93
C CYS A 114 7.92 -15.86 7.15
N GLY A 115 7.61 -14.68 7.69
CA GLY A 115 6.66 -13.74 7.09
C GLY A 115 5.22 -14.20 7.14
N ILE A 116 4.92 -15.22 7.97
CA ILE A 116 3.56 -15.67 8.26
C ILE A 116 3.05 -14.76 9.37
N TYR A 117 2.30 -13.75 9.00
CA TYR A 117 1.59 -12.90 9.94
C TYR A 117 0.19 -13.46 10.16
N PRO A 118 -0.34 -13.41 11.39
CA PRO A 118 -1.76 -13.65 11.58
C PRO A 118 -2.51 -12.63 10.71
N ASP A 119 -3.53 -13.11 10.00
CA ASP A 119 -4.49 -12.19 9.40
C ASP A 119 -5.09 -11.37 10.56
N TYR A 120 -4.97 -10.06 10.45
CA TYR A 120 -5.68 -9.15 11.35
C TYR A 120 -7.03 -8.88 10.68
N PRO A 121 -8.10 -9.63 11.01
CA PRO A 121 -9.42 -9.28 10.53
C PRO A 121 -9.73 -7.86 11.00
N LEU A 122 -10.52 -7.14 10.20
CA LEU A 122 -11.15 -5.89 10.66
C LEU A 122 -11.79 -6.16 12.02
N SER A 123 -11.32 -5.45 13.04
CA SER A 123 -11.75 -5.68 14.42
C SER A 123 -13.14 -5.09 14.69
N TYR A 124 -13.52 -4.08 13.91
CA TYR A 124 -14.85 -3.48 13.92
C TYR A 124 -15.09 -2.63 12.68
N LEU A 125 -16.38 -2.38 12.40
CA LEU A 125 -16.87 -1.39 11.44
C LEU A 125 -17.82 -0.43 12.16
N ARG A 126 -17.82 0.85 11.79
CA ARG A 126 -18.72 1.83 12.40
C ARG A 126 -19.81 2.24 11.41
N LYS A 127 -21.08 2.02 11.76
CA LYS A 127 -22.26 2.46 10.98
C LYS A 127 -23.13 3.32 11.90
N ASP A 128 -23.46 4.55 11.47
CA ASP A 128 -24.34 5.47 12.20
C ASP A 128 -23.96 5.71 13.68
N GLY A 129 -22.65 5.68 13.97
CA GLY A 129 -22.11 5.87 15.32
C GLY A 129 -21.97 4.59 16.15
N GLN A 130 -22.58 3.48 15.73
CA GLN A 130 -22.50 2.16 16.38
C GLN A 130 -21.32 1.33 15.86
N GLU A 131 -20.64 0.63 16.76
CA GLU A 131 -19.55 -0.29 16.43
C GLU A 131 -20.09 -1.72 16.24
N ILE A 132 -19.80 -2.30 15.09
CA ILE A 132 -20.15 -3.65 14.68
C ILE A 132 -18.87 -4.48 14.75
N HIS A 133 -18.89 -5.56 15.52
CA HIS A 133 -17.74 -6.45 15.73
C HIS A 133 -17.89 -7.82 15.05
N ASP A 134 -19.10 -8.19 14.63
CA ASP A 134 -19.35 -9.46 13.97
C ASP A 134 -18.97 -9.41 12.49
N SER A 135 -18.18 -10.38 12.05
CA SER A 135 -17.65 -10.41 10.68
C SER A 135 -18.73 -10.52 9.61
N LYS A 136 -19.85 -11.22 9.90
CA LYS A 136 -20.94 -11.36 8.95
C LYS A 136 -21.71 -10.04 8.85
N GLU A 137 -22.05 -9.45 9.98
CA GLU A 137 -22.71 -8.13 10.00
C GLU A 137 -21.86 -7.04 9.33
N MET A 138 -20.54 -7.06 9.53
CA MET A 138 -19.63 -6.16 8.79
C MET A 138 -19.72 -6.37 7.28
N ALA A 139 -19.76 -7.63 6.82
CA ALA A 139 -19.85 -7.94 5.40
C ALA A 139 -21.19 -7.49 4.80
N ASP A 140 -22.29 -7.70 5.53
CA ASP A 140 -23.63 -7.27 5.13
C ASP A 140 -23.71 -5.74 5.02
N VAL A 141 -23.17 -5.00 6.00
CA VAL A 141 -23.13 -3.53 5.95
C VAL A 141 -22.30 -3.01 4.78
N LEU A 142 -21.16 -3.64 4.49
CA LEU A 142 -20.37 -3.28 3.31
C LEU A 142 -21.16 -3.55 2.02
N ALA A 143 -21.82 -4.70 1.93
CA ALA A 143 -22.64 -5.06 0.77
C ALA A 143 -23.79 -4.06 0.55
N GLU A 144 -24.50 -3.67 1.61
CA GLU A 144 -25.54 -2.63 1.56
C GLU A 144 -24.97 -1.29 1.09
N ALA A 145 -23.85 -0.84 1.66
CA ALA A 145 -23.20 0.40 1.27
C ALA A 145 -22.80 0.39 -0.21
N PHE A 146 -22.19 -0.71 -0.70
CA PHE A 146 -21.86 -0.84 -2.12
C PHE A 146 -23.10 -0.86 -3.00
N ALA A 147 -24.15 -1.58 -2.61
CA ALA A 147 -25.40 -1.63 -3.37
C ALA A 147 -25.99 -0.22 -3.53
N SER A 148 -26.12 0.53 -2.43
CA SER A 148 -26.64 1.91 -2.45
C SER A 148 -25.84 2.85 -3.36
N VAL A 149 -24.50 2.79 -3.32
CA VAL A 149 -23.65 3.60 -4.20
C VAL A 149 -23.82 3.18 -5.67
N CYS A 150 -23.99 1.89 -5.92
CA CYS A 150 -24.16 1.32 -7.26
C CYS A 150 -25.60 1.37 -7.78
N GLU A 151 -26.54 2.03 -7.09
CA GLU A 151 -27.90 2.18 -7.60
C GLU A 151 -27.92 3.04 -8.87
N ALA A 152 -28.72 2.62 -9.85
CA ALA A 152 -28.82 3.27 -11.17
C ALA A 152 -29.10 4.78 -11.08
N GLN A 153 -29.83 5.21 -10.05
CA GLN A 153 -30.17 6.61 -9.78
C GLN A 153 -28.97 7.51 -9.45
N ASN A 154 -27.83 6.92 -9.07
CA ASN A 154 -26.60 7.66 -8.76
C ASN A 154 -25.68 7.83 -9.98
N TYR A 155 -26.04 7.27 -11.14
CA TYR A 155 -25.27 7.38 -12.38
C TYR A 155 -25.94 8.35 -13.36
N ALA A 156 -25.13 9.15 -14.05
CA ALA A 156 -25.63 10.02 -15.12
C ALA A 156 -26.08 9.20 -16.34
N GLU A 157 -27.13 9.65 -17.03
CA GLU A 157 -27.74 9.06 -18.25
C GLU A 157 -26.76 8.40 -19.25
N PRO A 158 -25.61 9.01 -19.65
CA PRO A 158 -24.69 8.33 -20.57
C PRO A 158 -24.15 6.98 -20.06
N PHE A 159 -24.05 6.81 -18.74
CA PHE A 159 -23.58 5.58 -18.10
C PHE A 159 -24.64 4.47 -18.10
N LEU A 160 -25.93 4.83 -18.01
CA LEU A 160 -27.07 3.91 -18.03
C LEU A 160 -27.41 3.40 -19.45
N SER A 161 -27.05 4.18 -20.47
CA SER A 161 -27.30 3.85 -21.89
C SER A 161 -26.31 2.85 -22.49
N THR A 162 -25.21 2.55 -21.81
CA THR A 162 -24.19 1.62 -22.32
C THR A 162 -24.55 0.19 -21.89
N PRO A 163 -24.57 -0.81 -22.80
CA PRO A 163 -24.79 -2.20 -22.42
C PRO A 163 -23.78 -2.60 -21.35
N GLN A 164 -24.22 -3.25 -20.27
CA GLN A 164 -23.38 -3.72 -19.18
C GLN A 164 -22.34 -4.75 -19.68
N GLY A 165 -21.24 -4.26 -20.23
CA GLY A 165 -20.04 -5.05 -20.41
C GLY A 165 -19.50 -5.40 -19.03
N HIS A 166 -19.25 -6.69 -18.79
CA HIS A 166 -18.62 -7.19 -17.57
C HIS A 166 -17.49 -6.26 -17.12
N ILE A 167 -17.73 -5.53 -16.02
CA ILE A 167 -16.70 -4.72 -15.36
C ILE A 167 -15.77 -5.72 -14.67
N PHE A 168 -14.73 -6.16 -15.38
CA PHE A 168 -13.63 -6.91 -14.78
C PHE A 168 -12.84 -5.94 -13.90
N PHE A 169 -13.04 -6.02 -12.59
CA PHE A 169 -12.10 -5.45 -11.62
C PHE A 169 -10.79 -6.25 -11.73
N ARG A 170 -9.90 -5.81 -12.60
CA ARG A 170 -8.55 -6.34 -12.69
C ARG A 170 -7.74 -5.75 -11.54
N CYS A 171 -7.69 -6.48 -10.42
CA CYS A 171 -6.65 -6.26 -9.44
C CYS A 171 -5.32 -6.67 -10.08
N ASP A 172 -4.58 -5.72 -10.65
CA ASP A 172 -3.19 -5.92 -11.02
C ASP A 172 -2.35 -6.01 -9.74
N GLY A 173 -2.49 -7.13 -9.04
CA GLY A 173 -1.57 -7.54 -8.00
C GLY A 173 -0.21 -7.73 -8.65
N LEU A 174 0.73 -6.85 -8.32
CA LEU A 174 2.14 -6.97 -8.69
C LEU A 174 2.72 -8.19 -7.95
N HIS A 175 2.42 -9.39 -8.46
CA HIS A 175 3.04 -10.62 -8.05
C HIS A 175 4.44 -10.61 -8.67
N ASP A 176 5.46 -10.30 -7.88
CA ASP A 176 6.83 -10.64 -8.25
C ASP A 176 6.87 -12.17 -8.39
N PRO A 177 7.10 -12.74 -9.59
CA PRO A 177 7.25 -14.18 -9.71
C PRO A 177 8.54 -14.57 -8.99
N GLU A 178 8.39 -15.31 -7.89
CA GLU A 178 9.49 -16.08 -7.35
C GLU A 178 9.94 -17.07 -8.43
N ILE A 179 11.21 -16.95 -8.81
CA ILE A 179 11.90 -17.82 -9.77
C ILE A 179 12.44 -19.04 -8.99
N PRO A 180 12.46 -20.26 -9.58
CA PRO A 180 12.75 -21.52 -8.91
C PRO A 180 14.08 -21.56 -8.13
#